data_AF-A0A6M8NMI8-F1
#
_entry.id   AF-A0A6M8NMI8-F1
#
_cell.length_a   1.000
_cell.length_b   1.000
_cell.length_c   1.000
_cell.angle_alpha   90.00
_cell.angle_beta   90.00
_cell.angle_gamma   90.00
#
_symmetry.space_group_name_H-M   'P 1'
#
loop_
_entity.id
_entity.type
_entity.pdbx_description
1 polymer ?
#
loop_
_entity_poly.entity_id
_entity_poly.type
_entity_poly.pdbx_seq_one_letter_code
_entity_poly.pdbx_strand_id
1 'polypeptide(L)'
;MTMLTKIGNSQGIRIPKALIKEAHLENVEIDLEVVENGLLLKPIKKNTRENWEENIKQVLEKNKNKKDEAILEDFLNDSDLEDYEW
;
A
#
# COMPACT_ATOMS: atom_id res chain seq x y z
N MET A 1 -0.02 24.15 22.49
CA MET A 1 1.43 24.23 22.22
C MET A 1 2.12 23.07 22.92
N THR A 2 2.98 22.36 22.20
CA THR A 2 3.81 21.28 22.76
C THR A 2 5.26 21.72 22.70
N MET A 3 6.08 21.31 23.68
CA MET A 3 7.51 21.60 23.72
C MET A 3 8.31 20.30 23.52
N LEU A 4 9.55 20.46 23.07
CA LEU A 4 10.51 19.36 23.03
C LEU A 4 10.84 18.90 24.46
N THR A 5 10.90 17.59 24.65
CA THR A 5 11.28 16.96 25.91
C THR A 5 12.51 16.09 25.70
N LYS A 6 13.51 16.24 26.57
CA LYS A 6 14.73 15.45 26.52
C LYS A 6 14.46 13.98 26.84
N ILE A 7 14.94 13.08 25.98
CA ILE A 7 14.91 11.62 26.15
C ILE A 7 16.35 11.12 25.96
N GLY A 8 17.14 11.10 27.04
CA GLY A 8 18.56 10.78 26.96
C GLY A 8 19.33 11.79 26.10
N ASN A 9 19.96 11.31 25.03
CA ASN A 9 20.64 12.18 24.04
C ASN A 9 19.70 12.69 22.92
N SER A 10 18.44 12.25 22.93
CA SER A 10 17.44 12.59 21.91
C SER A 10 16.41 13.59 22.44
N GLN A 11 15.58 14.11 21.54
CA GLN A 11 14.43 14.96 21.85
C GLN A 11 13.14 14.28 21.37
N GLY A 12 12.08 14.38 22.16
CA GLY A 12 10.75 13.90 21.81
C GLY A 12 9.71 15.01 21.82
N ILE A 13 8.57 14.75 21.17
CA ILE A 13 7.37 15.60 21.20
C ILE A 13 6.16 14.73 21.56
N ARG A 14 5.23 15.26 22.37
CA ARG A 14 3.97 14.58 22.68
C ARG A 14 2.95 14.86 21.57
N ILE A 15 2.55 13.81 20.85
CA ILE A 15 1.53 13.87 19.80
C ILE A 15 0.20 13.31 20.36
N PRO A 16 -0.90 14.07 20.32
CA PRO A 16 -2.23 13.59 20.69
C PRO A 16 -2.64 12.32 19.92
N LYS A 17 -3.28 11.35 20.59
CA LYS A 17 -3.73 10.09 19.97
C LYS A 17 -4.60 10.30 18.72
N ALA A 18 -5.45 11.33 18.72
CA ALA A 18 -6.29 11.66 17.57
C ALA A 18 -5.46 11.93 16.30
N LEU A 19 -4.35 12.68 16.42
CA LEU A 19 -3.47 12.99 15.30
C LEU A 19 -2.65 11.77 14.85
N ILE A 20 -2.23 10.91 15.78
CA ILE A 20 -1.55 9.66 15.43
C ILE A 20 -2.47 8.78 14.57
N LYS A 21 -3.75 8.68 14.95
CA LYS A 21 -4.76 7.91 14.22
C LYS A 21 -5.08 8.51 12.86
N GLU A 22 -5.30 9.83 12.80
CA GLU A 22 -5.60 10.55 11.56
C GLU A 22 -4.44 10.49 10.55
N ALA A 23 -3.20 10.55 11.02
CA ALA A 23 -2.00 10.44 10.20
C ALA A 23 -1.57 8.98 9.92
N HIS A 24 -2.33 7.98 10.38
CA HIS A 24 -2.03 6.56 10.21
C HIS A 24 -0.62 6.15 10.72
N LEU A 25 -0.22 6.72 11.85
CA LEU A 25 1.09 6.47 12.49
C LEU A 25 1.04 5.39 13.58
N GLU A 26 -0.09 4.72 13.75
CA GLU A 26 -0.26 3.65 14.76
C GLU A 26 0.41 2.35 14.31
N ASN A 27 1.30 1.80 15.15
CA ASN A 27 1.97 0.50 14.96
C ASN A 27 2.77 0.36 13.66
N VAL A 28 3.30 1.47 13.13
CA VAL A 28 4.12 1.50 11.92
C VAL A 28 5.47 2.15 12.19
N GLU A 29 6.47 1.81 11.38
CA GLU A 29 7.72 2.57 11.33
C GLU A 29 7.44 3.95 10.73
N ILE A 30 8.13 4.98 11.23
CA ILE A 30 7.92 6.38 10.86
C ILE A 30 9.23 6.92 10.29
N ASP A 31 9.13 7.56 9.14
CA ASP A 31 10.22 8.31 8.53
C ASP A 31 10.12 9.80 8.87
N LEU A 32 11.27 10.45 8.97
CA LEU A 32 11.43 11.84 9.41
C LEU A 32 12.18 12.62 8.34
N GLU A 33 11.52 13.60 7.73
CA GLU A 33 12.09 14.40 6.65
C GLU A 33 12.07 15.90 7.01
N VAL A 34 13.22 16.56 6.87
CA VAL A 34 13.32 18.01 7.10
C VAL A 34 12.78 18.74 5.87
N VAL A 35 11.81 19.60 6.10
CA VAL A 35 11.19 20.47 5.08
C VAL A 35 11.41 21.93 5.46
N GLU A 36 11.13 22.87 4.54
CA GLU A 36 11.41 24.29 4.71
C GLU A 36 10.94 24.88 6.05
N ASN A 37 9.78 24.44 6.53
CA ASN A 37 9.15 24.97 7.75
C ASN A 37 8.98 23.92 8.87
N GLY A 38 9.76 22.85 8.87
CA GLY A 38 9.72 21.89 9.99
C GLY A 38 10.12 20.47 9.64
N LEU A 39 9.46 19.52 10.31
CA LEU A 39 9.71 18.09 10.19
C LEU A 39 8.44 17.38 9.73
N LEU A 40 8.51 16.69 8.61
CA LEU A 40 7.44 15.83 8.11
C LEU A 40 7.61 14.44 8.70
N LEU A 41 6.55 13.94 9.33
CA LEU A 41 6.45 12.56 9.82
C LEU A 41 5.55 11.79 8.85
N LYS A 42 6.07 10.69 8.28
CA LYS A 42 5.29 9.85 7.36
C LYS A 42 5.44 8.38 7.72
N PRO A 43 4.37 7.56 7.62
CA PRO A 43 4.49 6.13 7.83
C PRO A 43 5.35 5.53 6.72
N ILE A 44 6.29 4.66 7.11
CA ILE A 44 7.05 3.86 6.15
C ILE A 44 6.09 2.82 5.59
N LYS A 45 5.62 3.06 4.38
CA LYS A 45 4.91 2.06 3.59
C LYS A 45 5.94 1.03 3.15
N LYS A 46 6.01 -0.12 3.83
CA LYS A 46 6.62 -1.30 3.21
C LYS A 46 5.91 -1.50 1.87
N ASN A 47 6.67 -1.47 0.78
CA ASN A 47 6.14 -1.63 -0.56
C ASN A 47 5.46 -3.01 -0.62
N THR A 48 4.14 -3.06 -0.52
CA THR A 48 3.36 -4.30 -0.61
C THR A 48 3.64 -5.05 -1.93
N ARG A 49 4.20 -4.34 -2.91
CA ARG A 49 4.53 -4.80 -4.25
C ARG A 49 6.02 -4.84 -4.55
N GLU A 50 6.89 -4.77 -3.55
CA GLU A 50 8.35 -4.79 -3.76
C GLU A 50 8.79 -5.98 -4.64
N ASN A 51 8.14 -7.14 -4.47
CA ASN A 51 8.43 -8.35 -5.23
C ASN A 51 7.58 -8.53 -6.50
N TRP A 52 6.71 -7.58 -6.84
CA TRP A 52 5.81 -7.76 -8.00
C TRP A 52 6.58 -7.81 -9.30
N GLU A 53 7.59 -6.96 -9.47
CA GLU A 53 8.39 -6.95 -10.69
C GLU A 53 9.08 -8.31 -10.92
N GLU A 54 9.74 -8.83 -9.89
CA GLU A 54 10.39 -10.14 -9.91
C GLU A 54 9.37 -11.27 -10.20
N ASN A 55 8.25 -11.28 -9.48
CA ASN A 55 7.21 -12.29 -9.65
C ASN A 55 6.59 -12.26 -11.06
N ILE A 56 6.32 -11.07 -11.61
CA ILE A 56 5.78 -10.91 -12.96
C ILE A 56 6.78 -11.44 -13.98
N LYS A 57 8.07 -11.09 -13.86
CA LYS A 57 9.12 -11.62 -14.74
C LYS A 57 9.17 -13.15 -14.71
N GLN A 58 9.14 -13.76 -13.52
CA GLN A 58 9.14 -15.22 -13.36
C GLN A 58 7.90 -15.88 -13.99
N VAL A 59 6.71 -15.29 -13.82
CA VAL A 59 5.49 -15.81 -14.43
C VAL A 59 5.56 -15.72 -15.96
N LEU A 60 6.04 -14.60 -16.50
CA LEU A 60 6.20 -14.42 -17.95
C LEU A 60 7.23 -15.40 -18.54
N GLU A 61 8.38 -15.61 -17.88
CA GLU A 61 9.38 -16.58 -18.32
C GLU A 61 8.84 -18.01 -18.32
N LYS A 62 8.15 -18.42 -17.24
CA LYS A 62 7.56 -19.77 -17.13
C LYS A 62 6.48 -20.05 -18.18
N ASN A 63 5.78 -19.01 -18.64
CA ASN A 63 4.66 -19.13 -19.57
C ASN A 63 4.95 -18.56 -20.96
N LYS A 64 6.21 -18.26 -21.30
CA LYS A 64 6.62 -17.61 -22.55
C LYS A 64 6.12 -18.29 -23.84
N ASN A 65 5.91 -19.60 -23.79
CA ASN A 65 5.43 -20.41 -24.91
C ASN A 65 4.00 -20.93 -24.74
N LYS A 66 3.29 -20.50 -23.68
CA LYS A 66 1.89 -20.82 -23.47
C LYS A 66 1.07 -19.64 -23.95
N LYS A 67 0.07 -19.92 -24.78
CA LYS A 67 -0.99 -18.94 -24.99
C LYS A 67 -1.81 -18.87 -23.72
N ASP A 68 -2.08 -17.66 -23.27
CA ASP A 68 -3.12 -17.42 -22.29
C ASP A 68 -4.45 -17.59 -23.04
N GLU A 69 -4.87 -18.84 -23.17
CA GLU A 69 -6.21 -19.19 -23.64
C GLU A 69 -7.16 -18.88 -22.50
N ALA A 70 -7.42 -17.58 -22.30
CA ALA A 70 -8.53 -17.16 -21.48
C ALA A 70 -9.78 -17.75 -22.16
N ILE A 71 -10.32 -18.82 -21.57
CA ILE A 71 -11.63 -19.38 -21.93
C ILE A 71 -12.68 -18.38 -21.42
N LEU A 72 -12.72 -17.22 -22.07
CA LEU A 72 -13.69 -16.15 -21.86
C LEU A 72 -14.98 -16.45 -22.63
N GLU A 73 -14.93 -17.40 -23.56
CA GLU A 73 -16.04 -17.81 -24.41
C GLU A 73 -17.23 -18.28 -23.55
N ASP A 74 -16.97 -19.07 -22.51
CA ASP A 74 -18.00 -19.52 -21.56
C ASP A 74 -18.50 -18.39 -20.62
N PHE A 75 -17.67 -17.37 -20.37
CA PHE A 75 -17.99 -16.25 -19.46
C PHE A 75 -18.74 -15.10 -20.15
N LEU A 76 -18.57 -14.98 -21.47
CA LEU A 76 -19.26 -14.02 -22.33
C LEU A 76 -20.49 -14.63 -23.00
N ASN A 77 -20.81 -15.88 -22.65
CA ASN A 77 -21.96 -16.58 -23.16
C ASN A 77 -23.21 -16.15 -22.38
N ASP A 78 -23.89 -15.12 -22.88
CA ASP A 78 -25.14 -14.59 -22.31
C ASP A 78 -26.36 -15.51 -22.54
N SER A 79 -26.17 -16.75 -23.00
CA SER A 79 -27.27 -17.71 -23.23
C SER A 79 -28.05 -18.05 -21.95
N ASP A 80 -27.44 -17.87 -20.78
CA ASP A 80 -28.09 -18.01 -19.47
C ASP A 80 -28.91 -16.78 -19.04
N LEU A 81 -28.79 -15.66 -19.76
CA LEU A 81 -29.56 -14.43 -19.56
C LEU A 81 -30.82 -14.37 -20.44
N GLU A 82 -30.99 -15.31 -21.38
CA GLU A 82 -32.16 -15.35 -22.29
C GLU A 82 -33.49 -15.67 -21.57
N ASP A 83 -33.43 -16.31 -20.39
CA ASP A 83 -34.60 -16.65 -19.56
C ASP A 83 -34.99 -15.52 -18.57
N TYR A 84 -34.28 -14.39 -18.56
CA TYR A 84 -34.55 -13.27 -17.67
C TYR A 84 -35.57 -12.30 -18.29
N GLU A 85 -36.81 -12.31 -17.79
CA GLU A 85 -37.76 -11.21 -18.02
C GLU A 85 -37.71 -10.21 -16.86
N TRP A 86 -37.67 -8.90 -17.18
CA TRP A 86 -37.62 -7.79 -16.21
C TRP A 86 -38.86 -7.68 -15.33
#